data_AF-A0AAN7CL21-F1
#
_entry.id   AF-A0AAN7CL21-F1
#
_cell.length_a   1.000
_cell.length_b   1.000
_cell.length_c   1.000
_cell.angle_alpha   90.00
_cell.angle_beta   90.00
_cell.angle_gamma   90.00
#
_symmetry.space_group_name_H-M   'P 1'
#
loop_
_entity.id
_entity.type
_entity.pdbx_description
1 polymer ?
#
loop_
_entity_poly.entity_id
_entity_poly.type
_entity_poly.pdbx_seq_one_letter_code
_entity_poly.pdbx_strand_id
1 'polypeptide(L)'
;AGAADFGSCDPTIRFEGGLGGRPADEFTFQSNDPQIEANQQEALNPNIITNRVCDELTNICGANDAAKALCEDAKAQVEALGTRDATTADVFNGLLGF
;
A
#
# COMPACT_ATOMS: atom_id res chain seq x y z
N ALA A 1 -13.09 17.64 10.36
CA ALA A 1 -11.94 17.00 9.69
C ALA A 1 -12.03 17.34 8.20
N GLY A 2 -10.92 17.68 7.55
CA GLY A 2 -10.87 17.85 6.09
C GLY A 2 -10.87 16.50 5.38
N ALA A 3 -10.99 16.50 4.05
CA ALA A 3 -10.81 15.30 3.24
C ALA A 3 -9.39 14.73 3.39
N ALA A 4 -9.23 13.43 3.16
CA ALA A 4 -7.92 12.79 3.12
C ALA A 4 -7.07 13.42 1.99
N ASP A 5 -5.86 13.85 2.33
CA ASP A 5 -4.85 14.33 1.41
C ASP A 5 -3.58 13.52 1.64
N PHE A 6 -3.23 12.68 0.67
CA PHE A 6 -2.09 11.78 0.72
C PHE A 6 -0.76 12.48 0.37
N GLY A 7 -0.82 13.78 0.08
CA GLY A 7 0.34 14.59 -0.25
C GLY A 7 0.90 14.25 -1.63
N SER A 8 2.22 14.10 -1.75
CA SER A 8 2.89 13.93 -3.05
C SER A 8 2.96 12.49 -3.55
N CYS A 9 2.62 11.49 -2.72
CA CYS A 9 2.78 10.08 -3.08
C CYS A 9 1.50 9.46 -3.64
N ASP A 10 1.67 8.39 -4.41
CA ASP A 10 0.59 7.44 -4.71
C ASP A 10 0.43 6.44 -3.55
N PRO A 11 -0.67 6.46 -2.77
CA PRO A 11 -0.82 5.60 -1.62
C PRO A 11 -1.30 4.19 -2.00
N THR A 12 -1.39 3.84 -3.29
CA THR A 12 -1.93 2.55 -3.73
C THR A 12 -0.86 1.47 -3.82
N ILE A 13 -1.31 0.21 -3.78
CA ILE A 13 -0.47 -0.97 -3.96
C ILE A 13 -0.94 -1.79 -5.17
N ARG A 14 -0.05 -2.62 -5.70
CA ARG A 14 -0.34 -3.61 -6.76
C ARG A 14 0.01 -5.02 -6.32
N PHE A 15 -0.64 -5.99 -6.94
CA PHE A 15 -0.30 -7.40 -6.87
C PHE A 15 0.13 -7.88 -8.27
N GLU A 16 1.43 -8.07 -8.46
CA GLU A 16 2.03 -8.27 -9.78
C GLU A 16 3.05 -9.43 -9.76
N GLY A 17 3.06 -10.18 -10.86
CA GLY A 17 3.97 -11.30 -11.08
C GLY A 17 5.30 -10.87 -11.67
N GLY A 18 6.39 -11.55 -11.30
CA GLY A 18 7.70 -11.33 -11.92
C GLY A 18 8.51 -10.15 -11.39
N LEU A 19 8.12 -9.58 -10.25
CA LEU A 19 8.90 -8.52 -9.60
C LEU A 19 10.22 -9.06 -9.03
N GLY A 20 11.25 -8.22 -8.95
CA GLY A 20 12.53 -8.57 -8.33
C GLY A 20 13.31 -9.70 -9.03
N GLY A 21 12.97 -10.02 -10.29
CA GLY A 21 13.57 -11.14 -11.04
C GLY A 21 12.94 -12.51 -10.73
N ARG A 22 11.79 -12.54 -10.05
CA ARG A 22 10.99 -13.75 -9.84
C ARG A 22 10.35 -14.22 -11.16
N PRO A 23 9.88 -15.48 -11.24
CA PRO A 23 9.05 -15.96 -12.35
C PRO A 23 7.80 -15.10 -12.56
N ALA A 24 7.32 -15.00 -13.80
CA ALA A 24 6.16 -14.17 -14.16
C ALA A 24 4.84 -14.63 -13.49
N ASP A 25 4.77 -15.88 -13.04
CA ASP A 25 3.65 -16.47 -12.31
C ASP A 25 3.83 -16.42 -10.78
N GLU A 26 4.92 -15.83 -10.29
CA GLU A 26 5.16 -15.60 -8.87
C GLU A 26 4.78 -14.15 -8.50
N PHE A 27 3.60 -14.00 -7.90
CA PHE A 27 3.00 -12.71 -7.58
C PHE A 27 3.38 -12.23 -6.18
N THR A 28 3.62 -10.92 -6.08
CA THR A 28 3.98 -10.23 -4.85
C THR A 28 3.24 -8.90 -4.76
N PHE A 29 3.16 -8.33 -3.57
CA PHE A 29 2.65 -6.99 -3.34
C PHE A 29 3.77 -5.97 -3.49
N GLN A 30 3.46 -4.80 -4.04
CA GLN A 30 4.39 -3.68 -4.15
C GLN A 30 3.65 -2.34 -4.14
N SER A 31 4.28 -1.28 -3.64
CA SER A 31 3.77 0.09 -3.72
C SER A 31 3.81 0.63 -5.15
N ASN A 32 2.78 1.32 -5.60
CA ASN A 32 2.79 2.02 -6.90
C ASN A 32 3.59 3.32 -6.89
N ASP A 33 3.81 3.91 -5.71
CA ASP A 33 4.70 5.06 -5.58
C ASP A 33 6.17 4.64 -5.71
N PRO A 34 6.94 5.23 -6.65
CA PRO A 34 8.35 4.87 -6.88
C PRO A 34 9.27 5.18 -5.69
N GLN A 35 8.98 6.21 -4.88
CA GLN A 35 9.80 6.54 -3.72
C GLN A 35 9.58 5.54 -2.59
N ILE A 36 8.33 5.14 -2.36
CA ILE A 36 7.98 4.10 -1.39
C ILE A 36 8.53 2.74 -1.84
N GLU A 37 8.42 2.38 -3.12
CA GLU A 37 9.00 1.17 -3.71
C GLU A 37 10.54 1.13 -3.59
N ALA A 38 11.20 2.28 -3.71
CA ALA A 38 12.65 2.35 -3.48
C ALA A 38 13.04 2.11 -2.02
N ASN A 39 12.20 2.52 -1.06
CA ASN A 39 12.41 2.30 0.38
C ASN A 39 12.05 0.87 0.81
N GLN A 40 11.12 0.23 0.10
CA GLN A 40 10.64 -1.11 0.39
C GLN A 40 10.36 -1.82 -0.93
N GLN A 41 11.16 -2.85 -1.20
CA GLN A 41 10.88 -3.75 -2.32
C GLN A 41 9.66 -4.61 -2.04
N GLU A 42 9.26 -5.38 -3.05
CA GLU A 42 8.13 -6.30 -3.00
C GLU A 42 8.07 -7.16 -1.73
N ALA A 43 6.88 -7.65 -1.43
CA ALA A 43 6.70 -8.67 -0.42
C ALA A 43 5.55 -9.63 -0.74
N LEU A 44 5.69 -10.89 -0.33
CA LEU A 44 4.61 -11.88 -0.35
C LEU A 44 3.50 -11.58 0.68
N ASN A 45 3.83 -10.85 1.74
CA ASN A 45 2.89 -10.50 2.80
C ASN A 45 2.37 -9.07 2.58
N PRO A 46 1.08 -8.86 2.30
CA PRO A 46 0.52 -7.53 2.03
C PRO A 46 0.69 -6.58 3.22
N ASN A 47 0.69 -7.08 4.46
CA ASN A 47 0.84 -6.26 5.66
C ASN A 47 2.21 -5.53 5.71
N ILE A 48 3.23 -6.04 5.03
CA ILE A 48 4.54 -5.35 4.94
C ILE A 48 4.42 -4.10 4.06
N ILE A 49 3.74 -4.22 2.92
CA ILE A 49 3.60 -3.14 1.94
C ILE A 49 2.62 -2.09 2.45
N THR A 50 1.45 -2.48 2.96
CA THR A 50 0.47 -1.53 3.51
C THR A 50 1.05 -0.77 4.70
N ASN A 51 1.79 -1.43 5.59
CA ASN A 51 2.48 -0.74 6.69
C ASN A 51 3.50 0.27 6.17
N ARG A 52 4.33 -0.12 5.19
CA ARG A 52 5.30 0.80 4.61
C ARG A 52 4.61 2.01 3.98
N VAL A 53 3.57 1.80 3.18
CA VAL A 53 2.83 2.91 2.54
C VAL A 53 2.35 3.89 3.61
N CYS A 54 1.69 3.41 4.67
CA CYS A 54 1.19 4.28 5.74
C CYS A 54 2.31 5.00 6.53
N ASP A 55 3.46 4.35 6.73
CA ASP A 55 4.63 4.99 7.35
C ASP A 55 5.16 6.15 6.48
N GLU A 56 5.29 5.93 5.18
CA GLU A 56 5.82 6.93 4.25
C GLU A 56 4.88 8.12 4.05
N LEU A 57 3.57 7.95 4.26
CA LEU A 57 2.62 9.07 4.32
C LEU A 57 3.06 10.14 5.34
N THR A 58 3.67 9.71 6.46
CA THR A 58 4.22 10.62 7.47
C THR A 58 5.63 11.10 7.13
N ASN A 59 6.48 10.22 6.59
CA ASN A 59 7.90 10.50 6.47
C ASN A 59 8.26 11.35 5.25
N ILE A 60 7.69 11.03 4.08
CA ILE A 60 8.14 11.61 2.81
C ILE A 60 7.01 12.20 1.97
N CYS A 61 5.76 11.78 2.17
CA CYS A 61 4.65 12.22 1.30
C CYS A 61 4.03 13.54 1.75
N GLY A 62 4.19 13.92 3.02
CA GLY A 62 3.55 15.12 3.58
C GLY A 62 2.03 15.02 3.68
N ALA A 63 1.50 13.80 3.90
CA ALA A 63 0.07 13.56 4.02
C ALA A 63 -0.52 14.23 5.27
N ASN A 64 -1.81 14.57 5.20
CA ASN A 64 -2.54 15.11 6.34
C ASN A 64 -2.99 14.02 7.33
N ASP A 65 -3.44 14.42 8.52
CA ASP A 65 -3.85 13.47 9.57
C ASP A 65 -5.04 12.60 9.16
N ALA A 66 -5.94 13.12 8.30
CA ALA A 66 -7.08 12.37 7.80
C ALA A 66 -6.64 11.21 6.89
N ALA A 67 -5.67 11.42 6.01
CA ALA A 67 -5.10 10.38 5.15
C ALA A 67 -4.34 9.32 5.95
N LYS A 68 -3.57 9.73 6.97
CA LYS A 68 -2.86 8.80 7.85
C LYS A 68 -3.82 7.90 8.61
N ALA A 69 -4.86 8.48 9.21
CA ALA A 69 -5.89 7.72 9.91
C ALA A 69 -6.61 6.73 8.98
N LEU A 70 -6.97 7.19 7.76
CA LEU A 70 -7.61 6.33 6.77
C LEU A 70 -6.71 5.17 6.33
N CYS A 71 -5.40 5.42 6.17
CA CYS A 71 -4.43 4.39 5.83
C CYS A 71 -4.28 3.33 6.93
N GLU A 72 -4.22 3.76 8.19
CA GLU A 72 -4.16 2.84 9.34
C GLU A 72 -5.42 1.98 9.44
N ASP A 73 -6.61 2.55 9.22
CA ASP A 73 -7.86 1.81 9.16
C ASP A 73 -7.88 0.80 8.00
N ALA A 74 -7.39 1.21 6.82
CA ALA A 74 -7.29 0.32 5.66
C ALA A 74 -6.31 -0.84 5.89
N LYS A 75 -5.16 -0.55 6.50
CA LYS A 75 -4.17 -1.55 6.91
C LYS A 75 -4.77 -2.58 7.87
N ALA A 76 -5.51 -2.13 8.88
CA ALA A 76 -6.19 -3.02 9.83
C ALA A 76 -7.24 -3.91 9.14
N GLN A 77 -7.96 -3.40 8.15
CA GLN A 77 -8.89 -4.21 7.36
C GLN A 77 -8.19 -5.26 6.49
N VAL A 78 -7.06 -4.91 5.88
CA VAL A 78 -6.22 -5.88 5.13
C VAL A 78 -5.70 -6.99 6.06
N GLU A 79 -5.25 -6.63 7.26
CA GLU A 79 -4.80 -7.61 8.26
C GLU A 79 -5.94 -8.57 8.65
N ALA A 80 -7.15 -8.04 8.87
CA ALA A 80 -8.33 -8.83 9.20
C ALA A 80 -8.82 -9.72 8.03
N LEU A 81 -8.66 -9.26 6.79
CA LEU A 81 -9.09 -9.98 5.60
C LEU A 81 -8.24 -11.24 5.38
N GLY A 82 -6.93 -11.16 5.62
CA GLY A 82 -6.00 -12.30 5.58
C GLY A 82 -5.75 -12.90 4.18
N THR A 83 -6.37 -12.37 3.13
CA THR A 83 -6.14 -12.76 1.73
C THR A 83 -4.77 -12.30 1.24
N ARG A 84 -4.22 -13.00 0.25
CA ARG A 84 -2.90 -12.73 -0.33
C ARG A 84 -2.92 -12.82 -1.85
N ASP A 85 -3.93 -12.20 -2.45
CA ASP A 85 -4.13 -12.12 -3.89
C ASP A 85 -4.52 -10.70 -4.29
N ALA A 86 -4.85 -10.49 -5.57
CA ALA A 86 -5.21 -9.20 -6.10
C ALA A 86 -6.35 -8.50 -5.34
N THR A 87 -7.29 -9.25 -4.76
CA THR A 87 -8.41 -8.67 -4.00
C THR A 87 -7.94 -7.93 -2.76
N THR A 88 -6.79 -8.30 -2.19
CA THR A 88 -6.19 -7.56 -1.07
C THR A 88 -5.74 -6.16 -1.49
N ALA A 89 -5.13 -6.04 -2.68
CA ALA A 89 -4.73 -4.74 -3.22
C ALA A 89 -5.95 -3.88 -3.56
N ASP A 90 -6.96 -4.47 -4.19
CA ASP A 90 -8.22 -3.80 -4.51
C ASP A 90 -8.93 -3.27 -3.26
N VAL A 91 -8.99 -4.07 -2.20
CA VAL A 91 -9.60 -3.65 -0.92
C VAL A 91 -8.82 -2.49 -0.30
N PHE A 92 -7.48 -2.59 -0.23
CA PHE A 92 -6.68 -1.51 0.33
C PHE A 92 -6.88 -0.20 -0.45
N ASN A 93 -6.73 -0.25 -1.77
CA ASN A 93 -6.84 0.93 -2.65
C ASN A 93 -8.25 1.54 -2.58
N GLY A 94 -9.29 0.70 -2.62
CA GLY A 94 -10.67 1.14 -2.53
C GLY A 94 -11.02 1.81 -1.19
N LEU A 95 -10.44 1.34 -0.08
CA LEU A 95 -10.59 1.98 1.23
C LEU A 95 -9.95 3.38 1.29
N LEU A 96 -8.92 3.62 0.48
CA LEU A 96 -8.29 4.94 0.34
C LEU A 96 -9.02 5.84 -0.67
N GLY A 97 -9.96 5.30 -1.45
CA GLY A 97 -10.76 6.01 -2.43
C GLY A 97 -10.26 5.95 -3.87
N PHE A 98 -9.47 4.92 -4.23
CA PHE A 98 -8.93 4.69 -5.58
C PHE A 98 -9.58 3.49 -6.28
#